data_AF-A0A5B7C0M4-F1
#
_entry.id   AF-A0A5B7C0M4-F1
#
_cell.length_a   1.000
_cell.length_b   1.000
_cell.length_c   1.000
_cell.angle_alpha   90.00
_cell.angle_beta   90.00
_cell.angle_gamma   90.00
#
_symmetry.space_group_name_H-M   'P 1'
#
loop_
_entity.id
_entity.type
_entity.pdbx_description
1 polymer ?
#
loop_
_entity_poly.entity_id
_entity_poly.type
_entity_poly.pdbx_seq_one_letter_code
_entity_poly.pdbx_strand_id
1 'polypeptide(L)'
;AVGRQLQSASKAEVLIQGMYVLSNVASGKEFHKEAVMHQLFPQAINSTQSVMVKFLQSNDSRLRTAAVWAVINLTLPSSSGAFGRVVKLRNAGIVCQLKKMVNDPCLDVKLHVRTALGQSMTFGDVSI
;
A
#
# COMPACT_ATOMS: atom_id res chain seq x y z
N ALA A 1 8.50 -15.49 -2.82
CA ALA A 1 7.38 -16.46 -2.80
C ALA A 1 6.03 -15.75 -2.69
N VAL A 2 5.82 -14.90 -1.66
CA VAL A 2 4.56 -14.18 -1.42
C VAL A 2 4.23 -13.13 -2.50
N GLY A 3 5.18 -12.26 -2.90
CA GLY A 3 4.88 -11.24 -3.91
C GLY A 3 4.45 -11.81 -5.27
N ARG A 4 4.98 -12.97 -5.67
CA ARG A 4 4.50 -13.70 -6.86
C ARG A 4 3.06 -14.18 -6.72
N GLN A 5 2.68 -14.69 -5.53
CA GLN A 5 1.30 -15.10 -5.27
C GLN A 5 0.34 -13.92 -5.31
N LEU A 6 0.75 -12.73 -4.82
CA LEU A 6 -0.07 -11.52 -4.95
C LEU A 6 -0.29 -11.09 -6.41
N GLN A 7 0.57 -11.49 -7.34
CA GLN A 7 0.43 -11.17 -8.76
C GLN A 7 -0.42 -12.18 -9.52
N SER A 8 -0.48 -13.45 -9.08
CA SER A 8 -1.09 -14.53 -9.85
C SER A 8 -2.27 -15.24 -9.17
N ALA A 9 -2.47 -15.06 -7.86
CA ALA A 9 -3.54 -15.73 -7.14
C ALA A 9 -4.92 -15.13 -7.48
N SER A 10 -5.91 -15.99 -7.68
CA SER A 10 -7.30 -15.61 -7.91
C SER A 10 -8.17 -15.67 -6.65
N LYS A 11 -7.74 -16.42 -5.62
CA LYS A 11 -8.49 -16.58 -4.36
C LYS A 11 -8.28 -15.38 -3.45
N ALA A 12 -9.37 -14.73 -3.06
CA ALA A 12 -9.35 -13.53 -2.21
C ALA A 12 -8.63 -13.80 -0.88
N GLU A 13 -8.83 -14.98 -0.27
CA GLU A 13 -8.22 -15.36 1.00
C GLU A 13 -6.70 -15.41 0.91
N VAL A 14 -6.16 -15.89 -0.20
CA VAL A 14 -4.70 -15.95 -0.44
C VAL A 14 -4.15 -14.54 -0.59
N LEU A 15 -4.86 -13.67 -1.32
CA LEU A 15 -4.47 -12.27 -1.50
C LEU A 15 -4.48 -11.52 -0.16
N ILE A 16 -5.53 -11.70 0.65
CA ILE A 16 -5.68 -11.08 1.97
C ILE A 16 -4.54 -11.50 2.88
N GLN A 17 -4.29 -12.81 3.02
CA GLN A 17 -3.22 -13.30 3.87
C GLN A 17 -1.83 -12.89 3.37
N GLY A 18 -1.59 -12.94 2.06
CA GLY A 18 -0.35 -12.45 1.47
C GLY A 18 -0.12 -10.97 1.77
N MET A 19 -1.18 -10.16 1.75
CA MET A 19 -1.09 -8.73 2.04
C MET A 19 -0.84 -8.46 3.53
N TYR A 20 -1.44 -9.24 4.43
CA TYR A 20 -1.11 -9.16 5.86
C TYR A 20 0.34 -9.57 6.16
N VAL A 21 0.85 -10.59 5.49
CA VAL A 21 2.28 -10.96 5.59
C VAL A 21 3.17 -9.78 5.18
N LEU A 22 2.91 -9.14 4.03
CA LEU A 22 3.69 -7.97 3.62
C LEU A 22 3.52 -6.79 4.58
N SER A 23 2.33 -6.59 5.13
CA SER A 23 2.07 -5.52 6.11
C SER A 23 2.89 -5.73 7.39
N ASN A 24 2.99 -6.97 7.87
CA ASN A 24 3.77 -7.32 9.04
C ASN A 24 5.27 -7.13 8.78
N VAL A 25 5.77 -7.55 7.61
CA VAL A 25 7.16 -7.28 7.21
C VAL A 25 7.43 -5.77 7.13
N ALA A 26 6.49 -4.99 6.58
CA ALA A 26 6.60 -3.54 6.49
C ALA A 26 6.63 -2.84 7.86
N SER A 27 6.20 -3.47 8.95
CA SER A 27 6.32 -2.91 10.31
C SER A 27 7.76 -2.93 10.84
N GLY A 28 8.66 -3.70 10.19
CA GLY A 28 10.05 -3.85 10.61
C GLY A 28 10.98 -2.70 10.22
N LYS A 29 12.28 -2.99 10.25
CA LYS A 29 13.39 -2.09 9.89
C LYS A 29 13.37 -1.66 8.41
N GLU A 30 14.15 -0.64 8.06
CA GLU A 30 14.18 -0.08 6.70
C GLU A 30 14.42 -1.12 5.60
N PHE A 31 15.33 -2.08 5.80
CA PHE A 31 15.56 -3.12 4.79
C PHE A 31 14.33 -4.02 4.55
N HIS A 32 13.50 -4.24 5.58
CA HIS A 32 12.22 -4.94 5.40
C HIS A 32 11.23 -4.09 4.60
N LYS A 33 11.15 -2.78 4.90
CA LYS A 33 10.29 -1.84 4.18
C LYS A 33 10.67 -1.75 2.71
N GLU A 34 11.96 -1.61 2.39
CA GLU A 34 12.44 -1.59 1.01
C GLU A 34 12.22 -2.93 0.31
N ALA A 35 12.39 -4.06 1.00
CA ALA A 35 12.04 -5.38 0.43
C ALA A 35 10.55 -5.46 0.07
N VAL A 36 9.64 -4.94 0.91
CA VAL A 36 8.21 -4.87 0.61
C VAL A 36 7.95 -3.95 -0.58
N MET A 37 8.60 -2.78 -0.67
CA MET A 37 8.51 -1.91 -1.84
C MET A 37 8.90 -2.66 -3.12
N HIS A 38 9.97 -3.45 -3.11
CA HIS A 38 10.35 -4.25 -4.28
C HIS A 38 9.33 -5.34 -4.65
N GLN A 39 8.59 -5.91 -3.68
CA GLN A 39 7.55 -6.89 -3.97
C GLN A 39 6.27 -6.25 -4.53
N LEU A 40 5.90 -5.05 -4.05
CA LEU A 40 4.69 -4.33 -4.48
C LEU A 40 4.88 -3.55 -5.78
N PHE A 41 6.13 -3.15 -6.07
CA PHE A 41 6.54 -2.40 -7.25
C PHE A 41 7.66 -3.15 -8.00
N PRO A 42 7.39 -4.35 -8.55
CA PRO A 42 8.38 -5.01 -9.39
C PRO A 42 8.73 -4.09 -10.57
N GLN A 43 10.03 -3.90 -10.83
CA GLN A 43 10.53 -3.00 -11.88
C GLN A 43 10.14 -3.41 -13.32
N ALA A 44 9.46 -4.55 -13.48
CA ALA A 44 9.23 -5.17 -14.77
C ALA A 44 7.75 -5.52 -14.99
N ILE A 45 7.32 -5.20 -16.22
CA ILE A 45 6.25 -5.80 -17.03
C ILE A 45 4.92 -5.04 -17.00
N ASN A 46 4.78 -4.13 -17.98
CA ASN A 46 3.65 -3.99 -18.92
C ASN A 46 2.21 -3.96 -18.38
N SER A 47 2.00 -3.89 -17.07
CA SER A 47 0.70 -3.76 -16.46
C SER A 47 0.39 -2.27 -16.36
N THR A 48 -0.68 -1.85 -17.02
CA THR A 48 -1.17 -0.47 -16.98
C THR A 48 -1.59 -0.01 -15.58
N GLN A 49 -1.70 -0.93 -14.61
CA GLN A 49 -2.18 -0.64 -13.25
C GLN A 49 -1.44 -1.46 -12.18
N SER A 50 -0.85 -0.76 -11.21
CA SER A 50 -0.18 -1.38 -10.05
C SER A 50 -1.08 -2.38 -9.32
N VAL A 51 -0.51 -3.54 -8.93
CA VAL A 51 -1.21 -4.56 -8.13
C VAL A 51 -1.80 -3.98 -6.84
N MET A 52 -1.11 -2.98 -6.27
CA MET A 52 -1.55 -2.27 -5.09
C MET A 52 -2.86 -1.51 -5.35
N VAL A 53 -2.98 -0.84 -6.50
CA VAL A 53 -4.20 -0.12 -6.89
C VAL A 53 -5.35 -1.11 -7.12
N LYS A 54 -5.08 -2.29 -7.71
CA LYS A 54 -6.10 -3.34 -7.85
C LYS A 54 -6.63 -3.80 -6.50
N PHE A 55 -5.76 -3.99 -5.50
CA PHE A 55 -6.19 -4.39 -4.15
C PHE A 55 -6.98 -3.29 -3.45
N LEU A 56 -6.58 -2.03 -3.61
CA LEU A 56 -7.31 -0.87 -3.09
C LEU A 56 -8.68 -0.69 -3.74
N GLN A 57 -8.90 -1.23 -4.94
CA GLN A 57 -10.17 -1.22 -5.67
C GLN A 57 -10.99 -2.50 -5.48
N SER A 58 -10.49 -3.47 -4.68
CA SER A 58 -11.19 -4.74 -4.44
C SER A 58 -12.55 -4.49 -3.79
N ASN A 59 -13.54 -5.32 -4.13
CA ASN A 59 -14.82 -5.35 -3.43
C ASN A 59 -14.69 -5.90 -1.99
N ASP A 60 -13.66 -6.71 -1.73
CA ASP A 60 -13.39 -7.25 -0.39
C ASP A 60 -12.72 -6.19 0.51
N SER A 61 -13.45 -5.76 1.54
CA SER A 61 -12.99 -4.76 2.49
C SER A 61 -11.77 -5.20 3.28
N ARG A 62 -11.58 -6.50 3.52
CA ARG A 62 -10.41 -7.05 4.23
C ARG A 62 -9.16 -6.90 3.38
N LEU A 63 -9.28 -7.10 2.06
CA LEU A 63 -8.17 -6.88 1.14
C LEU A 63 -7.80 -5.40 1.06
N ARG A 64 -8.80 -4.51 1.01
CA ARG A 64 -8.57 -3.05 1.08
C ARG A 64 -7.91 -2.65 2.40
N THR A 65 -8.38 -3.15 3.54
CA THR A 65 -7.76 -2.90 4.86
C THR A 65 -6.29 -3.33 4.87
N ALA A 66 -5.98 -4.57 4.49
CA ALA A 66 -4.60 -5.06 4.49
C ALA A 66 -3.70 -4.24 3.54
N ALA A 67 -4.25 -3.85 2.39
CA ALA A 67 -3.58 -2.98 1.44
C ALA A 67 -3.22 -1.61 2.03
N VAL A 68 -4.18 -0.95 2.69
CA VAL A 68 -3.94 0.36 3.32
C VAL A 68 -3.01 0.24 4.52
N TRP A 69 -3.11 -0.84 5.30
CA TRP A 69 -2.24 -1.10 6.45
C TRP A 69 -0.76 -1.22 6.05
N ALA A 70 -0.47 -1.88 4.92
CA ALA A 70 0.88 -1.90 4.37
C ALA A 70 1.37 -0.50 4.00
N VAL A 71 0.52 0.35 3.40
CA VAL A 71 0.89 1.74 3.10
C VAL A 71 1.27 2.48 4.38
N ILE A 72 0.43 2.41 5.42
CA ILE A 72 0.68 3.04 6.72
C ILE A 72 2.04 2.62 7.27
N ASN A 73 2.34 1.31 7.29
CA ASN A 73 3.60 0.80 7.82
C ASN A 73 4.81 1.25 6.99
N LEU A 74 4.66 1.39 5.67
CA LEU A 74 5.71 1.91 4.79
C LEU A 74 5.92 3.42 4.99
N THR A 75 4.88 4.19 5.31
CA THR A 75 4.93 5.66 5.35
C THR A 75 4.97 6.27 6.75
N LEU A 76 5.23 5.46 7.78
CA LEU A 76 5.38 5.94 9.17
C LEU A 76 6.36 7.13 9.25
N PRO A 77 5.94 8.32 9.75
CA PRO A 77 6.77 9.53 9.76
C PRO A 77 8.12 9.41 10.46
N SER A 78 8.22 8.54 11.46
CA SER A 78 9.46 8.30 12.22
C SER A 78 10.52 7.48 11.47
N SER A 79 10.21 6.95 10.29
CA SER A 79 11.10 6.06 9.54
C SER A 79 11.95 6.85 8.53
N SER A 80 13.26 6.60 8.53
CA SER A 80 14.27 7.38 7.79
C SER A 80 14.13 7.34 6.25
N GLY A 81 13.35 6.40 5.69
CA GLY A 81 13.05 6.32 4.25
C GLY A 81 11.60 6.69 3.88
N ALA A 82 10.79 7.15 4.83
CA ALA A 82 9.34 7.29 4.63
C ALA A 82 8.98 8.26 3.51
N PHE A 83 9.65 9.43 3.44
CA PHE A 83 9.42 10.39 2.36
C PHE A 83 9.66 9.80 0.97
N GLY A 84 10.80 9.12 0.77
CA GLY A 84 11.13 8.49 -0.50
C GLY A 84 10.09 7.43 -0.90
N ARG A 85 9.55 6.69 0.07
CA ARG A 85 8.45 5.75 -0.19
C ARG A 85 7.13 6.46 -0.51
N VAL A 86 6.79 7.56 0.16
CA VAL A 86 5.62 8.38 -0.18
C VAL A 86 5.70 8.88 -1.63
N VAL A 87 6.86 9.35 -2.09
CA VAL A 87 7.07 9.78 -3.48
C VAL A 87 6.84 8.63 -4.45
N LYS A 88 7.42 7.45 -4.20
CA LYS A 88 7.21 6.25 -5.03
C LYS A 88 5.73 5.84 -5.08
N LEU A 89 5.04 5.85 -3.94
CA LEU A 89 3.61 5.53 -3.84
C LEU A 89 2.75 6.55 -4.59
N ARG A 90 3.09 7.84 -4.52
CA ARG A 90 2.42 8.91 -5.27
C ARG A 90 2.58 8.69 -6.78
N ASN A 91 3.81 8.45 -7.25
CA ASN A 91 4.11 8.22 -8.66
C ASN A 91 3.42 6.97 -9.21
N ALA A 92 3.20 5.96 -8.35
CA ALA A 92 2.43 4.77 -8.69
C ALA A 92 0.89 4.96 -8.65
N GLY A 93 0.40 6.18 -8.41
CA GLY A 93 -1.03 6.51 -8.36
C GLY A 93 -1.75 6.05 -7.08
N ILE A 94 -1.05 5.50 -6.10
CA ILE A 94 -1.66 4.94 -4.88
C ILE A 94 -2.22 6.04 -4.00
N VAL A 95 -1.50 7.15 -3.83
CA VAL A 95 -2.00 8.30 -3.05
C VAL A 95 -3.30 8.84 -3.66
N CYS A 96 -3.37 8.93 -4.99
CA CYS A 96 -4.58 9.34 -5.70
C CYS A 96 -5.74 8.35 -5.49
N GLN A 97 -5.46 7.05 -5.49
CA GLN A 97 -6.46 6.02 -5.17
C GLN A 97 -6.94 6.14 -3.72
N LEU A 98 -6.06 6.36 -2.74
CA LEU A 98 -6.43 6.57 -1.34
C LEU A 98 -7.33 7.79 -1.16
N LYS A 99 -7.08 8.89 -1.89
CA LYS A 99 -7.96 10.07 -1.88
C LYS A 99 -9.40 9.73 -2.30
N LYS A 100 -9.59 8.79 -3.24
CA LYS A 100 -10.92 8.30 -3.67
C LYS A 100 -11.61 7.41 -2.61
N MET A 101 -10.86 6.87 -1.65
CA MET A 101 -11.34 5.96 -0.61
C MET A 101 -11.64 6.66 0.72
N VAL A 102 -11.52 7.99 0.81
CA VAL A 102 -11.74 8.74 2.07
C VAL A 102 -13.14 8.55 2.68
N ASN A 103 -14.10 8.13 1.85
CA ASN A 103 -15.48 7.81 2.21
C ASN A 103 -15.82 6.34 1.96
N ASP A 104 -14.86 5.42 2.09
CA ASP A 104 -15.09 3.97 1.93
C ASP A 104 -16.30 3.51 2.79
N PRO A 105 -17.17 2.62 2.26
CA PRO A 105 -18.31 2.11 3.02
C PRO A 105 -17.89 1.31 4.26
N CYS A 106 -16.71 0.68 4.26
CA CYS A 106 -16.16 0.02 5.43
C CYS A 106 -15.50 1.05 6.36
N LEU A 107 -15.95 1.10 7.62
CA LEU A 107 -15.44 2.05 8.62
C LEU A 107 -13.95 1.84 8.92
N ASP A 108 -13.51 0.59 8.97
CA ASP A 108 -12.10 0.24 9.20
C ASP A 108 -11.21 0.74 8.07
N VAL A 109 -11.60 0.48 6.81
CA VAL A 109 -10.90 1.00 5.63
C VAL A 109 -10.86 2.52 5.66
N LYS A 110 -11.99 3.17 5.95
CA LYS A 110 -12.09 4.63 6.05
C LYS A 110 -11.11 5.21 7.08
N LEU A 111 -11.02 4.62 8.26
CA LEU A 111 -10.09 5.03 9.31
C LEU A 111 -8.63 4.91 8.85
N HIS A 112 -8.26 3.76 8.29
CA HIS A 112 -6.91 3.53 7.80
C HIS A 112 -6.54 4.43 6.62
N VAL A 113 -7.47 4.70 5.70
CA VAL A 113 -7.22 5.60 4.56
C VAL A 113 -6.91 7.01 5.05
N ARG A 114 -7.69 7.53 6.01
CA ARG A 114 -7.44 8.85 6.59
C ARG A 114 -6.08 8.90 7.29
N THR A 115 -5.71 7.83 7.99
CA THR A 115 -4.39 7.70 8.62
C THR A 115 -3.27 7.75 7.59
N ALA A 116 -3.35 6.96 6.52
CA ALA A 116 -2.35 6.92 5.45
C ALA A 116 -2.19 8.27 4.74
N LEU A 117 -3.31 8.97 4.49
CA LEU A 117 -3.29 10.31 3.90
C LEU A 117 -2.68 11.33 4.85
N GLY A 118 -3.01 11.29 6.15
CA GLY A 118 -2.41 12.16 7.15
C GLY A 118 -0.89 12.00 7.26
N GLN A 119 -0.39 10.77 7.24
CA GLN A 119 1.06 10.50 7.18
C GLN A 119 1.68 11.07 5.90
N SER A 120 1.02 10.91 4.75
CA SER A 120 1.51 11.44 3.48
C SER A 120 1.59 12.97 3.46
N MET A 121 0.65 13.66 4.12
CA MET A 121 0.62 15.13 4.24
C MET A 121 1.71 15.67 5.18
N THR A 122 2.19 14.86 6.13
CA THR A 122 3.27 15.27 7.06
C THR A 122 4.56 15.63 6.30
N PHE A 123 4.75 15.08 5.10
CA PHE A 123 5.91 15.36 4.26
C PHE A 123 5.71 16.49 3.24
N GLY A 124 4.58 17.19 3.31
CA GLY A 124 4.22 18.28 2.38
C GLY A 124 3.71 17.81 1.02
N ASP A 125 2.82 18.60 0.42
CA ASP A 125 2.57 18.55 -1.01
C ASP A 125 3.79 19.16 -1.72
N VAL A 126 4.89 18.41 -1.81
CA VAL A 126 5.97 18.75 -2.74
C VAL A 126 5.43 18.49 -4.14
N SER A 127 4.73 19.48 -4.67
CA SER A 127 4.52 19.65 -6.10
C SER A 127 5.90 19.97 -6.68
N ILE A 128 6.46 19.01 -7.41
CA ILE A 128 7.56 19.29 -8.34
C ILE A 128 6.93 19.74 -9.65
#